data_AF-A0A371QG06-F1
#
_entry.id   AF-A0A371QG06-F1
#
_cell.length_a   1.000
_cell.length_b   1.000
_cell.length_c   1.000
_cell.angle_alpha   90.00
_cell.angle_beta   90.00
_cell.angle_gamma   90.00
#
_symmetry.space_group_name_H-M   'P 1'
#
loop_
_entity.id
_entity.type
_entity.pdbx_description
1 polymer ?
#
loop_
_entity_poly.entity_id
_entity_poly.type
_entity_poly.pdbx_seq_one_letter_code
_entity_poly.pdbx_strand_id
1 'polypeptide(L)' 'MQKMTLKTLRTLKNWRQADAAEAIDVSVDTWGNWERGKTEPTVTQAYQIATTFGVSIDDIIFLHDIAV' A
#
# COMPACT_ATOMS: atom_id res chain seq x y z
N MET A 1 -1.30 9.92 14.48
CA MET A 1 -0.26 9.89 13.43
C MET A 1 -0.88 10.28 12.10
N GLN A 2 -0.08 10.73 11.14
CA GLN A 2 -0.57 11.19 9.84
C GLN A 2 -0.81 9.98 8.93
N LYS A 3 -2.03 9.83 8.39
CA LYS A 3 -2.35 8.76 7.45
C LYS A 3 -1.59 8.97 6.13
N MET A 4 -1.03 7.90 5.58
CA MET A 4 -0.19 7.89 4.39
C MET A 4 -0.76 6.94 3.33
N THR A 5 -0.64 7.34 2.06
CA THR A 5 -1.02 6.47 0.94
C THR A 5 0.08 5.44 0.65
N LEU A 6 -0.26 4.33 -0.02
CA LEU A 6 0.74 3.37 -0.53
C LEU A 6 1.84 4.03 -1.36
N LYS A 7 1.47 5.04 -2.15
CA LYS A 7 2.42 5.85 -2.93
C LYS A 7 3.39 6.60 -2.03
N THR A 8 2.90 7.22 -0.96
CA THR A 8 3.74 7.93 0.02
C THR A 8 4.72 6.96 0.69
N LEU A 9 4.25 5.79 1.11
CA LEU A 9 5.09 4.76 1.76
C LEU A 9 6.27 4.34 0.88
N ARG A 10 6.04 4.03 -0.40
CA ARG A 10 7.13 3.69 -1.32
C ARG A 10 8.06 4.87 -1.59
N THR A 11 7.52 6.08 -1.76
CA THR A 11 8.34 7.27 -2.05
C THR A 11 9.27 7.61 -0.89
N LEU A 12 8.85 7.41 0.35
CA LEU A 12 9.71 7.58 1.53
C LEU A 12 10.92 6.63 1.54
N LYS A 13 10.79 5.44 0.93
CA LYS A 13 11.89 4.48 0.76
C LYS A 13 12.61 4.61 -0.58
N ASN A 14 12.29 5.61 -1.41
CA ASN A 14 12.75 5.72 -2.81
C ASN A 14 12.43 4.47 -3.66
N TRP A 15 11.33 3.77 -3.34
CA TRP A 15 10.89 2.58 -4.05
C TRP A 15 9.99 2.92 -5.24
N ARG A 16 10.19 2.17 -6.32
CA ARG A 16 9.29 2.06 -7.45
C ARG A 16 8.11 1.16 -7.07
N GLN A 17 7.06 1.16 -7.90
CA GLN A 17 5.94 0.23 -7.71
C GLN A 17 6.40 -1.23 -7.82
N ALA A 18 7.39 -1.51 -8.67
CA ALA A 18 7.97 -2.85 -8.80
C ALA A 18 8.66 -3.31 -7.51
N ASP A 19 9.47 -2.45 -6.89
CA ASP A 19 10.18 -2.79 -5.64
C ASP A 19 9.19 -3.07 -4.49
N ALA A 20 8.12 -2.26 -4.41
CA ALA A 20 7.08 -2.45 -3.40
C ALA A 20 6.26 -3.73 -3.63
N ALA A 21 5.99 -4.06 -4.90
CA ALA A 21 5.27 -5.28 -5.28
C ALA A 21 6.12 -6.53 -5.00
N GLU A 22 7.42 -6.49 -5.33
CA GLU A 22 8.38 -7.56 -5.03
C GLU A 22 8.51 -7.80 -3.52
N ALA A 23 8.54 -6.73 -2.71
CA ALA A 23 8.69 -6.82 -1.26
C ALA A 23 7.55 -7.56 -0.54
N ILE A 24 6.40 -7.77 -1.18
CA ILE A 24 5.25 -8.48 -0.62
C ILE A 24 4.75 -9.60 -1.55
N ASP A 25 5.55 -9.98 -2.55
CA ASP A 25 5.27 -11.05 -3.51
C ASP A 25 3.93 -10.87 -4.26
N VAL A 26 3.71 -9.69 -4.85
CA VAL A 26 2.58 -9.42 -5.74
C VAL A 26 3.04 -8.87 -7.09
N SER A 27 2.14 -8.87 -8.08
CA SER A 27 2.44 -8.22 -9.36
C SER A 27 2.46 -6.69 -9.22
N VAL A 28 3.30 -6.04 -10.05
CA VAL A 28 3.36 -4.58 -10.13
C VAL A 28 1.99 -3.97 -10.45
N ASP A 29 1.20 -4.65 -11.29
CA ASP A 29 -0.17 -4.25 -11.61
C ASP A 29 -1.09 -4.31 -10.38
N THR A 30 -0.96 -5.34 -9.54
CA THR A 30 -1.73 -5.46 -8.29
C THR A 30 -1.43 -4.28 -7.37
N TRP A 31 -0.15 -3.98 -7.15
CA TRP A 31 0.27 -2.81 -6.37
C TRP A 31 -0.27 -1.50 -6.96
N GLY A 32 -0.12 -1.32 -8.28
CA GLY A 32 -0.60 -0.14 -9.00
C GLY A 32 -2.13 0.00 -9.01
N ASN A 33 -2.88 -1.11 -8.91
CA ASN A 33 -4.33 -1.08 -8.75
C ASN A 33 -4.73 -0.60 -7.36
N TRP A 34 -4.03 -1.04 -6.32
CA TRP A 34 -4.25 -0.56 -4.96
C TRP A 34 -3.92 0.94 -4.81
N GLU A 35 -2.82 1.42 -5.40
CA GLU A 35 -2.49 2.86 -5.38
C GLU A 35 -3.56 3.73 -6.03
N ARG A 36 -4.27 3.19 -7.02
CA ARG A 36 -5.34 3.87 -7.75
C ARG A 36 -6.73 3.61 -7.16
N GLY A 37 -6.84 2.80 -6.10
CA GLY A 37 -8.13 2.38 -5.52
C GLY A 37 -9.01 1.54 -6.45
N LYS A 38 -8.42 0.86 -7.46
CA LYS A 38 -9.18 -0.03 -8.37
C LYS A 38 -9.56 -1.35 -7.71
N THR A 39 -8.67 -1.85 -6.87
CA THR A 39 -8.83 -3.07 -6.08
C THR A 39 -8.29 -2.80 -4.68
N GLU A 40 -8.59 -3.69 -3.76
CA GLU A 40 -8.14 -3.59 -2.37
C GLU A 40 -7.18 -4.75 -2.05
N PRO A 41 -6.16 -4.53 -1.20
CA PRO A 41 -5.41 -5.61 -0.62
C PRO A 41 -6.31 -6.38 0.36
N THR A 42 -6.12 -7.69 0.40
CA THR A 42 -6.70 -8.52 1.46
C THR A 42 -6.16 -8.10 2.83
N VAL A 43 -6.85 -8.49 3.90
CA VAL A 43 -6.40 -8.23 5.28
C VAL A 43 -4.96 -8.71 5.50
N THR A 44 -4.62 -9.91 5.02
CA THR A 44 -3.26 -10.46 5.11
C THR A 44 -2.24 -9.58 4.38
N GLN A 45 -2.56 -9.12 3.18
CA GLN A 45 -1.69 -8.22 2.40
C GLN A 45 -1.54 -6.86 3.06
N ALA A 46 -2.61 -6.32 3.65
CA ALA A 46 -2.54 -5.06 4.39
C ALA A 46 -1.58 -5.16 5.60
N TYR A 47 -1.60 -6.28 6.32
CA TYR A 47 -0.61 -6.55 7.38
C TYR A 47 0.81 -6.74 6.85
N GLN A 48 0.98 -7.41 5.70
CA GLN A 48 2.29 -7.53 5.06
C GLN A 48 2.85 -6.15 4.68
N ILE A 49 2.03 -5.28 4.08
CA ILE A 49 2.41 -3.90 3.74
C ILE A 49 2.82 -3.15 5.02
N ALA A 50 1.97 -3.16 6.04
CA ALA A 50 2.26 -2.50 7.32
C ALA A 50 3.60 -2.98 7.91
N THR A 51 3.87 -4.28 7.88
CA THR A 51 5.12 -4.88 8.36
C THR A 51 6.32 -4.47 7.50
N THR A 52 6.21 -4.52 6.17
CA THR A 52 7.28 -4.16 5.21
C THR A 52 7.68 -2.69 5.32
N PHE A 53 6.71 -1.82 5.56
CA PHE A 53 6.95 -0.38 5.71
C PHE A 53 7.20 0.05 7.16
N GLY A 54 6.99 -0.83 8.15
CA GLY A 54 7.18 -0.54 9.57
C GLY A 54 6.21 0.51 10.10
N VAL A 55 4.97 0.50 9.60
CA VAL A 55 3.91 1.45 9.96
C VAL A 55 2.70 0.71 10.53
N SER A 56 1.82 1.39 11.26
CA SER A 56 0.54 0.79 11.64
C SER A 56 -0.36 0.65 10.42
N ILE A 57 -1.17 -0.41 10.37
CA ILE A 57 -2.20 -0.59 9.33
C ILE A 57 -3.20 0.58 9.33
N ASP A 58 -3.50 1.15 10.50
CA ASP A 58 -4.41 2.31 10.66
C ASP A 58 -3.84 3.61 10.06
N ASP A 59 -2.53 3.66 9.87
CA ASP A 59 -1.84 4.78 9.24
C ASP A 59 -1.83 4.66 7.71
N ILE A 60 -2.33 3.56 7.13
CA ILE A 60 -2.33 3.32 5.68
C ILE A 60 -3.69 3.65 5.07
N ILE A 61 -3.69 4.48 4.03
CA ILE A 61 -4.87 4.78 3.22
C ILE A 61 -4.90 3.81 2.03
N PHE A 62 -5.81 2.83 2.08
CA PHE A 62 -6.04 1.88 0.99
C PHE A 62 -7.11 2.35 0.00
N LEU A 63 -8.04 3.22 0.42
CA LEU A 63 -9.16 3.72 -0.37
C LEU A 63 -9.24 5.25 -0.27
N HIS A 64 -9.44 5.91 -1.43
CA HIS A 64 -9.60 7.36 -1.50
C HIS A 64 -11.07 7.81 -1.52
N ASP A 65 -12.00 6.90 -1.86
CA ASP A 65 -13.44 7.14 -1.80
C ASP A 65 -14.06 6.17 -0.80
N ILE A 66 -14.35 6.67 0.39
CA ILE A 66 -15.46 6.13 1.16
C ILE A 66 -16.60 7.10 0.86
N ALA A 67 -17.49 6.70 -0.04
CA ALA A 67 -18.83 7.29 -0.06
C ALA A 67 -19.49 6.92 1.28
N VAL A 68 -19.37 7.82 2.26
CA VAL A 68 -20.25 7.87 3.44
C VAL A 68 -21.30 8.93 3.17
#